data_AF-Q8YKJ4-F1
#
_entry.id   AF-Q8YKJ4-F1
#
_cell.length_a   1.000
_cell.length_b   1.000
_cell.length_c   1.000
_cell.angle_alpha   90.00
_cell.angle_beta   90.00
_cell.angle_gamma   90.00
#
_symmetry.space_group_name_H-M   'P 1'
#
loop_
_entity.id
_entity.type
_entity.pdbx_description
1 polymer ?
#
loop_
_entity_poly.entity_id
_entity_poly.type
_entity_poly.pdbx_seq_one_letter_code
_entity_poly.pdbx_strand_id
1 'polypeptide(L)'
;MNNTYILRNNLVVESPLIIDLTMLGVLEQSLVLLQERLRAFADDSDFAQKMAVAFGEGVAVESLRTTWLAGDFSIIPQIAIRNAADINGANGVYGVFTNRIYLSWEFLQANQGNPENLVELLLEEIGHRVDSVLNNSDSAGDEGAIFSALVQGKSFGNEALARLKAEDDSAVITIYGQVIAVEQQNFTGTNGNNTIIGTSGDDTINAGLGSDSVDGGAGNELLIVDYSSNTYTGTSSGISSSVSSNGAGGFNGYYQAYNGSSYDTVNF
;
A
#
# COMPACT_ATOMS: atom_id res chain seq x y z
N MET A 1 0.44 6.66 26.19
CA MET A 1 1.90 6.93 26.26
C MET A 1 2.56 5.92 25.33
N ASN A 2 3.44 6.34 24.45
CA ASN A 2 4.16 5.40 23.58
C ASN A 2 5.35 4.82 24.36
N ASN A 3 5.51 3.52 24.27
CA ASN A 3 6.74 2.82 24.64
C ASN A 3 7.80 3.12 23.58
N THR A 4 9.05 3.25 24.03
CA THR A 4 10.21 3.43 23.18
C THR A 4 11.16 2.26 23.40
N TYR A 5 11.49 1.58 22.31
CA TYR A 5 12.43 0.46 22.29
C TYR A 5 13.65 0.89 21.49
N ILE A 6 14.84 0.66 22.04
CA ILE A 6 16.10 0.92 21.34
C ILE A 6 16.68 -0.44 20.98
N LEU A 7 16.76 -0.69 19.69
CA LEU A 7 17.34 -1.92 19.16
C LEU A 7 18.87 -1.86 19.26
N ARG A 8 19.53 -3.02 19.16
CA ARG A 8 21.01 -3.12 19.21
C ARG A 8 21.75 -2.30 18.16
N ASN A 9 21.11 -2.00 17.04
CA ASN A 9 21.64 -1.14 15.97
C ASN A 9 21.33 0.36 16.20
N ASN A 10 20.88 0.74 17.39
CA ASN A 10 20.49 2.10 17.79
C ASN A 10 19.26 2.64 17.03
N LEU A 11 18.50 1.77 16.34
CA LEU A 11 17.22 2.14 15.77
C LEU A 11 16.18 2.29 16.89
N VAL A 12 15.44 3.40 16.82
CA VAL A 12 14.35 3.69 17.76
C VAL A 12 13.04 3.16 17.19
N VAL A 13 12.37 2.32 17.96
CA VAL A 13 11.04 1.78 17.66
C VAL A 13 10.04 2.35 18.65
N GLU A 14 8.98 2.99 18.14
CA GLU A 14 7.91 3.56 18.97
C GLU A 14 6.64 2.71 18.87
N SER A 15 5.99 2.39 19.99
CA SER A 15 4.74 1.65 19.97
C SER A 15 3.81 2.06 21.11
N PRO A 16 2.49 2.20 20.89
CA PRO A 16 1.53 2.33 21.98
C PRO A 16 1.24 0.95 22.61
N LEU A 17 1.67 -0.14 21.96
CA LEU A 17 1.48 -1.52 22.35
C LEU A 17 2.73 -2.05 23.05
N ILE A 18 2.56 -3.14 23.79
CA ILE A 18 3.67 -3.87 24.39
C ILE A 18 4.26 -4.77 23.32
N ILE A 19 5.56 -4.61 23.06
CA ILE A 19 6.35 -5.48 22.20
C ILE A 19 7.20 -6.38 23.09
N ASP A 20 7.05 -7.70 22.94
CA ASP A 20 7.82 -8.67 23.71
C ASP A 20 9.24 -8.86 23.14
N LEU A 21 10.08 -9.62 23.86
CA LEU A 21 11.47 -9.84 23.47
C LEU A 21 11.60 -10.67 22.18
N THR A 22 10.63 -11.52 21.84
CA THR A 22 10.69 -12.34 20.62
C THR A 22 10.37 -11.49 19.39
N MET A 23 9.36 -10.62 19.48
CA MET A 23 9.04 -9.62 18.46
C MET A 23 10.19 -8.62 18.25
N LEU A 24 10.82 -8.13 19.32
CA LEU A 24 12.00 -7.28 19.19
C LEU A 24 13.15 -8.04 18.52
N GLY A 25 13.38 -9.29 18.92
CA GLY A 25 14.42 -10.13 18.34
C GLY A 25 14.26 -10.39 16.85
N VAL A 26 13.03 -10.69 16.38
CA VAL A 26 12.78 -10.90 14.94
C VAL A 26 12.92 -9.59 14.15
N LEU A 27 12.49 -8.46 14.71
CA LEU A 27 12.64 -7.15 14.05
C LEU A 27 14.12 -6.78 13.92
N GLU A 28 14.91 -6.99 14.97
CA GLU A 28 16.37 -6.79 14.93
C GLU A 28 17.02 -7.68 13.86
N GLN A 29 16.68 -8.97 13.83
CA GLN A 29 17.21 -9.91 12.85
C GLN A 29 16.85 -9.49 11.42
N SER A 30 15.61 -9.07 11.20
CA SER A 30 15.12 -8.63 9.89
C SER A 30 15.87 -7.39 9.42
N LEU A 31 16.12 -6.42 10.29
CA LEU A 31 16.88 -5.21 9.95
C LEU A 31 18.33 -5.51 9.58
N VAL A 32 18.98 -6.45 10.26
CA VAL A 32 20.35 -6.88 9.90
C VAL A 32 20.37 -7.52 8.51
N LEU A 33 19.45 -8.46 8.24
CA LEU A 33 19.32 -9.11 6.93
C LEU A 33 19.04 -8.10 5.82
N LEU A 34 18.14 -7.15 6.08
CA LEU A 34 17.80 -6.08 5.16
C LEU A 34 19.01 -5.21 4.80
N GLN A 35 19.81 -4.80 5.79
CA GLN A 35 21.02 -4.01 5.57
C GLN A 35 22.09 -4.79 4.78
N GLU A 36 22.24 -6.08 5.06
CA GLU A 36 23.12 -6.96 4.27
C GLU A 36 22.68 -7.04 2.81
N ARG A 37 21.37 -7.17 2.55
CA ARG A 37 20.81 -7.20 1.20
C ARG A 37 20.99 -5.88 0.45
N LEU A 38 20.70 -4.75 1.09
CA LEU A 38 20.92 -3.44 0.50
C LEU A 38 22.40 -3.21 0.14
N ARG A 39 23.33 -3.66 0.99
CA ARG A 39 24.76 -3.59 0.69
C ARG A 39 25.13 -4.46 -0.51
N ALA A 40 24.67 -5.71 -0.52
CA ALA A 40 24.93 -6.64 -1.63
C ALA A 40 24.34 -6.11 -2.95
N PHE A 41 23.14 -5.53 -2.90
CA PHE A 41 22.50 -4.89 -4.03
C PHE A 41 23.30 -3.68 -4.55
N ALA A 42 23.84 -2.84 -3.65
CA ALA A 42 24.71 -1.73 -4.01
C ALA A 42 26.05 -2.17 -4.66
N ASP A 43 26.56 -3.34 -4.31
CA ASP A 43 27.80 -3.91 -4.86
C ASP A 43 27.60 -4.55 -6.25
N ASP A 44 26.34 -4.76 -6.66
CA ASP A 44 25.99 -5.33 -7.96
C ASP A 44 26.46 -4.42 -9.11
N SER A 45 27.04 -5.01 -10.16
CA SER A 45 27.46 -4.29 -11.36
C SER A 45 26.29 -3.65 -12.11
N ASP A 46 25.10 -4.25 -11.99
CA ASP A 46 23.86 -3.80 -12.62
C ASP A 46 23.03 -2.89 -11.69
N PHE A 47 23.60 -2.41 -10.58
CA PHE A 47 22.88 -1.60 -9.58
C PHE A 47 22.12 -0.43 -10.20
N ALA A 48 22.77 0.37 -11.05
CA ALA A 48 22.14 1.54 -11.66
C ALA A 48 20.97 1.16 -12.58
N GLN A 49 21.12 0.07 -13.34
CA GLN A 49 20.07 -0.45 -14.23
C GLN A 49 18.88 -0.97 -13.41
N LYS A 50 19.13 -1.69 -12.32
CA LYS A 50 18.08 -2.18 -11.43
C LYS A 50 17.35 -1.02 -10.74
N MET A 51 18.07 -0.01 -10.30
CA MET A 51 17.47 1.21 -9.75
C MET A 51 16.59 1.92 -10.78
N ALA A 52 17.03 2.01 -12.04
CA ALA A 52 16.23 2.58 -13.11
C ALA A 52 14.97 1.76 -13.46
N VAL A 53 15.01 0.44 -13.21
CA VAL A 53 13.84 -0.43 -13.36
C VAL A 53 12.75 -0.07 -12.34
N ALA A 54 13.12 0.22 -11.09
CA ALA A 54 12.19 0.66 -10.06
C ALA A 54 11.83 2.15 -10.24
N PHE A 55 12.78 3.05 -10.13
CA PHE A 55 12.54 4.49 -9.92
C PHE A 55 12.63 5.35 -11.19
N GLY A 56 12.65 4.71 -12.36
CA GLY A 56 12.74 5.38 -13.66
C GLY A 56 14.16 5.75 -14.11
N GLU A 57 14.26 6.11 -15.39
CA GLU A 57 15.55 6.43 -16.03
C GLU A 57 16.11 7.78 -15.54
N GLY A 58 17.43 7.86 -15.39
CA GLY A 58 18.13 9.11 -15.07
C GLY A 58 18.21 9.48 -13.59
N VAL A 59 17.77 8.61 -12.68
CA VAL A 59 17.90 8.79 -11.22
C VAL A 59 19.36 8.84 -10.77
N ALA A 60 19.68 9.78 -9.87
CA ALA A 60 21.04 9.99 -9.37
C ALA A 60 21.36 9.06 -8.19
N VAL A 61 21.79 7.84 -8.49
CA VAL A 61 21.93 6.76 -7.48
C VAL A 61 23.31 6.63 -6.84
N GLU A 62 24.35 7.30 -7.36
CA GLU A 62 25.74 7.09 -6.92
C GLU A 62 26.00 7.51 -5.47
N SER A 63 25.33 8.57 -4.99
CA SER A 63 25.45 8.98 -3.58
C SER A 63 24.86 7.90 -2.67
N LEU A 64 23.70 7.37 -3.03
CA LEU A 64 23.01 6.31 -2.27
C LEU A 64 23.85 5.03 -2.25
N ARG A 65 24.40 4.64 -3.41
CA ARG A 65 25.31 3.50 -3.57
C ARG A 65 26.51 3.61 -2.63
N THR A 66 27.15 4.77 -2.61
CA THR A 66 28.33 5.03 -1.79
C THR A 66 28.01 4.89 -0.30
N THR A 67 26.86 5.41 0.16
CA THR A 67 26.44 5.27 1.56
C THR A 67 26.16 3.82 1.95
N TRP A 68 25.45 3.05 1.12
CA TRP A 68 25.13 1.64 1.42
C TRP A 68 26.38 0.75 1.45
N LEU A 69 27.33 0.96 0.52
CA LEU A 69 28.62 0.26 0.51
C LEU A 69 29.47 0.59 1.74
N ALA A 70 29.42 1.83 2.23
CA ALA A 70 30.06 2.25 3.48
C ALA A 70 29.35 1.71 4.74
N GLY A 71 28.18 1.09 4.59
CA GLY A 71 27.34 0.62 5.69
C GLY A 71 26.55 1.72 6.38
N ASP A 72 26.42 2.88 5.75
CA ASP A 72 25.53 3.95 6.20
C ASP A 72 24.13 3.72 5.63
N PHE A 73 23.21 3.35 6.52
CA PHE A 73 21.80 3.13 6.23
C PHE A 73 20.90 4.19 6.90
N SER A 74 21.42 5.40 7.12
CA SER A 74 20.65 6.52 7.70
C SER A 74 19.43 6.94 6.87
N ILE A 75 19.33 6.47 5.62
CA ILE A 75 18.12 6.63 4.81
C ILE A 75 16.93 5.82 5.35
N ILE A 76 17.18 4.72 6.07
CA ILE A 76 16.13 3.87 6.63
C ILE A 76 15.34 4.70 7.67
N PRO A 77 14.02 4.89 7.48
CA PRO A 77 13.19 5.63 8.40
C PRO A 77 13.10 4.97 9.78
N GLN A 78 12.68 5.73 10.79
CA GLN A 78 12.29 5.13 12.06
C GLN A 78 11.07 4.23 11.88
N ILE A 79 10.91 3.24 12.77
CA ILE A 79 9.76 2.32 12.75
C ILE A 79 8.82 2.66 13.90
N ALA A 80 7.54 2.80 13.60
CA ALA A 80 6.48 2.82 14.60
C ALA A 80 5.60 1.60 14.46
N ILE A 81 5.38 0.88 15.56
CA ILE A 81 4.43 -0.23 15.59
C ILE A 81 3.05 0.32 15.97
N ARG A 82 2.02 -0.11 15.24
CA ARG A 82 0.62 0.28 15.40
C ARG A 82 -0.27 -0.95 15.25
N ASN A 83 -1.53 -0.88 15.70
CA ASN A 83 -2.48 -1.92 15.29
C ASN A 83 -2.72 -1.77 13.79
N ALA A 84 -2.99 -2.87 13.09
CA ALA A 84 -3.36 -2.83 11.67
C ALA A 84 -4.52 -1.84 11.43
N ALA A 85 -5.53 -1.84 12.30
CA ALA A 85 -6.66 -0.91 12.21
C ALA A 85 -6.28 0.58 12.29
N ASP A 86 -5.17 0.92 12.97
CA ASP A 86 -4.68 2.31 13.07
C ASP A 86 -3.95 2.76 11.78
N ILE A 87 -3.65 1.82 10.89
CA ILE A 87 -3.02 2.02 9.58
C ILE A 87 -3.89 1.43 8.46
N ASN A 88 -5.20 1.58 8.57
CA ASN A 88 -6.19 1.16 7.57
C ASN A 88 -6.17 -0.33 7.20
N GLY A 89 -5.70 -1.19 8.11
CA GLY A 89 -5.61 -2.63 7.90
C GLY A 89 -4.31 -3.10 7.23
N ALA A 90 -3.42 -2.17 6.87
CA ALA A 90 -2.16 -2.46 6.21
C ALA A 90 -1.21 -3.30 7.09
N ASN A 91 -0.30 -4.03 6.45
CA ASN A 91 0.80 -4.72 7.15
C ASN A 91 1.96 -3.78 7.43
N GLY A 92 2.22 -2.84 6.52
CA GLY A 92 3.24 -1.80 6.59
C GLY A 92 2.75 -0.57 5.81
N VAL A 93 3.25 0.62 6.15
CA VAL A 93 3.10 1.80 5.28
C VAL A 93 4.19 2.84 5.59
N TYR A 94 4.75 3.46 4.56
CA TYR A 94 5.70 4.56 4.67
C TYR A 94 4.96 5.91 4.70
N GLY A 95 5.01 6.58 5.86
CA GLY A 95 4.50 7.94 6.00
C GLY A 95 5.50 8.97 5.50
N VAL A 96 5.34 9.45 4.26
CA VAL A 96 6.22 10.47 3.66
C VAL A 96 6.36 11.74 4.50
N PHE A 97 5.27 12.23 5.09
CA PHE A 97 5.27 13.46 5.90
C PHE A 97 5.94 13.30 7.27
N THR A 98 5.89 12.09 7.83
CA THR A 98 6.49 11.79 9.14
C THR A 98 7.87 11.14 9.02
N ASN A 99 8.28 10.80 7.79
CA ASN A 99 9.46 10.03 7.47
C ASN A 99 9.60 8.81 8.38
N ARG A 100 8.58 7.94 8.35
CA ARG A 100 8.46 6.83 9.29
C ARG A 100 7.73 5.66 8.65
N ILE A 101 8.22 4.45 8.90
CA ILE A 101 7.53 3.22 8.54
C ILE A 101 6.59 2.86 9.69
N TYR A 102 5.32 2.68 9.40
CA TYR A 102 4.34 2.15 10.33
C TYR A 102 4.16 0.67 10.08
N LEU A 103 4.53 -0.16 11.05
CA LEU A 103 4.44 -1.61 10.96
C LEU A 103 3.25 -2.10 11.80
N SER A 104 2.42 -2.97 11.21
CA SER A 104 1.35 -3.65 11.93
C SER A 104 1.91 -4.56 13.02
N TRP A 105 1.36 -4.39 14.23
CA TRP A 105 1.68 -5.24 15.37
C TRP A 105 1.24 -6.69 15.11
N GLU A 106 0.08 -6.87 14.50
CA GLU A 106 -0.48 -8.16 14.13
C GLU A 106 0.42 -8.87 13.10
N PHE A 107 0.93 -8.12 12.12
CA PHE A 107 1.88 -8.66 11.14
C PHE A 107 3.20 -9.06 11.80
N LEU A 108 3.76 -8.21 12.67
CA LEU A 108 4.97 -8.54 13.43
C LEU A 108 4.77 -9.77 14.31
N GLN A 109 3.60 -9.89 14.95
CA GLN A 109 3.24 -11.06 15.76
C GLN A 109 3.16 -12.34 14.91
N ALA A 110 2.52 -12.28 13.74
CA ALA A 110 2.37 -13.43 12.87
C ALA A 110 3.71 -13.92 12.29
N ASN A 111 4.70 -13.04 12.17
CA ASN A 111 5.98 -13.31 11.53
C ASN A 111 7.17 -13.51 12.48
N GLN A 112 6.94 -13.81 13.78
CA GLN A 112 8.03 -14.05 14.74
C GLN A 112 9.01 -15.17 14.34
N GLY A 113 8.57 -16.14 13.53
CA GLY A 113 9.40 -17.21 12.99
C GLY A 113 9.84 -17.01 11.53
N ASN A 114 9.51 -15.86 10.92
CA ASN A 114 9.72 -15.60 9.50
C ASN A 114 10.29 -14.18 9.26
N PRO A 115 11.57 -13.95 9.61
CA PRO A 115 12.21 -12.66 9.40
C PRO A 115 12.28 -12.27 7.92
N GLU A 116 12.26 -13.23 7.01
CA GLU A 116 12.27 -13.00 5.57
C GLU A 116 11.04 -12.22 5.08
N ASN A 117 9.86 -12.56 5.60
CA ASN A 117 8.62 -11.85 5.26
C ASN A 117 8.60 -10.41 5.81
N LEU A 118 9.25 -10.18 6.94
CA LEU A 118 9.46 -8.82 7.46
C LEU A 118 10.47 -8.03 6.61
N VAL A 119 11.53 -8.67 6.13
CA VAL A 119 12.49 -8.04 5.22
C VAL A 119 11.83 -7.62 3.92
N GLU A 120 10.97 -8.47 3.36
CA GLU A 120 10.25 -8.18 2.12
C GLU A 120 9.36 -6.92 2.25
N LEU A 121 8.53 -6.86 3.29
CA LEU A 121 7.70 -5.70 3.59
C LEU A 121 8.55 -4.46 3.88
N LEU A 122 9.57 -4.56 4.74
CA LEU A 122 10.39 -3.39 5.09
C LEU A 122 11.17 -2.84 3.89
N LEU A 123 11.61 -3.70 2.96
CA LEU A 123 12.28 -3.26 1.73
C LEU A 123 11.32 -2.50 0.82
N GLU A 124 10.06 -2.93 0.74
CA GLU A 124 9.00 -2.25 -0.01
C GLU A 124 8.79 -0.83 0.51
N GLU A 125 8.61 -0.68 1.82
CA GLU A 125 8.47 0.65 2.45
C GLU A 125 9.70 1.54 2.32
N ILE A 126 10.89 0.93 2.32
CA ILE A 126 12.15 1.65 2.07
C ILE A 126 12.24 2.06 0.59
N GLY A 127 11.62 1.31 -0.33
CA GLY A 127 11.53 1.68 -1.74
C GLY A 127 10.82 3.02 -1.91
N HIS A 128 9.66 3.23 -1.30
CA HIS A 128 8.96 4.54 -1.35
C HIS A 128 9.80 5.66 -0.71
N ARG A 129 10.52 5.37 0.38
CA ARG A 129 11.48 6.33 0.94
C ARG A 129 12.58 6.68 -0.06
N VAL A 130 13.16 5.68 -0.72
CA VAL A 130 14.23 5.86 -1.69
C VAL A 130 13.72 6.68 -2.88
N ASP A 131 12.54 6.38 -3.39
CA ASP A 131 11.92 7.14 -4.47
C ASP A 131 11.75 8.62 -4.09
N SER A 132 11.19 8.90 -2.90
CA SER A 132 11.01 10.27 -2.39
C SER A 132 12.32 11.07 -2.23
N VAL A 133 13.47 10.39 -2.19
CA VAL A 133 14.80 11.01 -2.13
C VAL A 133 15.40 11.20 -3.52
N LEU A 134 15.13 10.27 -4.45
CA LEU A 134 15.70 10.28 -5.79
C LEU A 134 14.89 11.14 -6.76
N ASN A 135 13.58 11.22 -6.57
CA ASN A 135 12.64 11.86 -7.48
C ASN A 135 11.88 13.01 -6.79
N ASN A 136 11.46 14.00 -7.60
CA ASN A 136 10.69 15.17 -7.13
C ASN A 136 9.17 14.93 -7.17
N SER A 137 8.77 13.88 -7.86
CA SER A 137 7.41 13.36 -7.95
C SER A 137 7.52 11.86 -7.81
N ASP A 138 6.47 11.22 -7.33
CA ASP A 138 6.38 9.76 -7.36
C ASP A 138 6.71 9.24 -8.76
N SER A 139 7.44 8.14 -8.78
CA SER A 139 7.56 7.31 -9.97
C SER A 139 6.20 6.66 -10.28
N ALA A 140 6.04 6.13 -11.49
CA ALA A 140 4.81 5.43 -11.87
C ALA A 140 5.02 3.92 -11.75
N GLY A 141 4.24 3.26 -10.90
CA GLY A 141 4.48 1.86 -10.57
C GLY A 141 4.19 1.55 -9.11
N ASP A 142 4.49 0.31 -8.72
CA ASP A 142 4.71 -0.09 -7.33
C ASP A 142 6.24 -0.16 -7.14
N GLU A 143 6.90 1.00 -7.02
CA GLU A 143 8.36 1.06 -6.94
C GLU A 143 8.90 0.38 -5.70
N GLY A 144 8.12 0.41 -4.62
CA GLY A 144 8.37 -0.33 -3.39
C GLY A 144 8.56 -1.81 -3.68
N ALA A 145 7.57 -2.46 -4.28
CA ALA A 145 7.63 -3.88 -4.54
C ALA A 145 8.66 -4.26 -5.61
N ILE A 146 8.78 -3.45 -6.67
CA ILE A 146 9.83 -3.65 -7.70
C ILE A 146 11.21 -3.60 -7.03
N PHE A 147 11.46 -2.58 -6.23
CA PHE A 147 12.71 -2.41 -5.50
C PHE A 147 12.97 -3.58 -4.54
N SER A 148 11.98 -3.96 -3.73
CA SER A 148 12.09 -5.07 -2.78
C SER A 148 12.48 -6.37 -3.48
N ALA A 149 11.83 -6.72 -4.59
CA ALA A 149 12.16 -7.93 -5.33
C ALA A 149 13.53 -7.87 -6.02
N LEU A 150 13.93 -6.72 -6.57
CA LEU A 150 15.27 -6.54 -7.15
C LEU A 150 16.39 -6.69 -6.12
N VAL A 151 16.22 -6.10 -4.94
CA VAL A 151 17.16 -6.23 -3.81
C VAL A 151 17.28 -7.68 -3.33
N GLN A 152 16.18 -8.42 -3.38
CA GLN A 152 16.15 -9.84 -3.03
C GLN A 152 16.63 -10.77 -4.16
N GLY A 153 17.02 -10.22 -5.32
CA GLY A 153 17.47 -11.00 -6.48
C GLY A 153 16.35 -11.81 -7.14
N LYS A 154 15.09 -11.49 -6.87
CA LYS A 154 13.93 -12.09 -7.54
C LYS A 154 13.93 -11.61 -9.00
N SER A 155 13.54 -12.49 -9.92
CA SER A 155 13.48 -12.18 -11.35
C SER A 155 12.02 -12.09 -11.80
N PHE A 156 11.67 -11.01 -12.47
CA PHE A 156 10.34 -10.85 -13.02
C PHE A 156 10.28 -11.46 -14.43
N GLY A 157 9.19 -12.16 -14.73
CA GLY A 157 8.80 -12.35 -16.12
C GLY A 157 8.41 -11.00 -16.74
N ASN A 158 8.59 -10.81 -18.05
CA ASN A 158 8.27 -9.55 -18.72
C ASN A 158 6.82 -9.09 -18.48
N GLU A 159 5.88 -10.03 -18.37
CA GLU A 159 4.48 -9.75 -18.06
C GLU A 159 4.27 -9.30 -16.60
N ALA A 160 4.96 -9.93 -15.65
CA ALA A 160 4.89 -9.55 -14.24
C ALA A 160 5.48 -8.15 -14.01
N LEU A 161 6.63 -7.84 -14.64
CA LEU A 161 7.22 -6.50 -14.55
C LEU A 161 6.35 -5.44 -15.24
N ALA A 162 5.73 -5.76 -16.38
CA ALA A 162 4.82 -4.84 -17.05
C ALA A 162 3.58 -4.54 -16.20
N ARG A 163 3.09 -5.51 -15.42
CA ARG A 163 2.03 -5.30 -14.45
C ARG A 163 2.48 -4.39 -13.31
N LEU A 164 3.62 -4.68 -12.68
CA LEU A 164 4.17 -3.87 -11.59
C LEU A 164 4.46 -2.41 -11.98
N LYS A 165 4.88 -2.19 -13.22
CA LYS A 165 5.12 -0.83 -13.77
C LYS A 165 3.85 -0.11 -14.22
N ALA A 166 2.73 -0.82 -14.28
CA ALA A 166 1.41 -0.27 -14.64
C ALA A 166 0.47 -0.17 -13.43
N GLU A 167 0.79 -0.88 -12.34
CA GLU A 167 0.15 -0.79 -11.04
C GLU A 167 0.66 0.50 -10.37
N ASP A 168 -0.21 1.45 -10.08
CA ASP A 168 0.11 2.72 -9.39
C ASP A 168 -0.13 2.48 -7.89
N ASP A 169 0.94 2.26 -7.13
CA ASP A 169 1.00 2.04 -5.67
C ASP A 169 -0.22 1.32 -5.04
N SER A 170 -0.54 0.09 -5.49
CA SER A 170 -1.47 -0.78 -4.75
C SER A 170 -1.35 -2.29 -5.03
N ALA A 171 -1.22 -3.05 -3.96
CA ALA A 171 -2.20 -4.01 -3.45
C ALA A 171 -2.06 -5.54 -3.52
N VAL A 172 -1.78 -6.20 -4.64
CA VAL A 172 -1.42 -7.63 -4.57
C VAL A 172 -0.65 -7.99 -5.81
N ILE A 173 0.58 -8.45 -5.59
CA ILE A 173 1.36 -9.08 -6.64
C ILE A 173 1.38 -10.58 -6.37
N THR A 174 0.93 -11.36 -7.35
CA THR A 174 1.19 -12.80 -7.34
C THR A 174 2.57 -13.07 -7.90
N ILE A 175 3.57 -13.23 -7.03
CA ILE A 175 4.90 -13.70 -7.42
C ILE A 175 5.08 -15.14 -6.90
N TYR A 176 5.39 -16.07 -7.82
CA TYR A 176 5.69 -17.48 -7.51
C TYR A 176 4.62 -18.26 -6.72
N GLY A 177 3.35 -17.88 -6.85
CA GLY A 177 2.23 -18.58 -6.21
C GLY A 177 2.00 -18.22 -4.73
N GLN A 178 2.64 -17.14 -4.25
CA GLN A 178 2.37 -16.54 -2.96
C GLN A 178 1.63 -15.21 -3.16
N VAL A 179 0.53 -15.03 -2.42
CA VAL A 179 -0.24 -13.78 -2.38
C VAL A 179 0.43 -12.89 -1.33
N ILE A 180 0.98 -11.76 -1.75
CA ILE A 180 1.43 -10.71 -0.84
C ILE A 180 0.33 -9.65 -0.85
N ALA A 181 -0.22 -9.36 0.33
CA ALA A 181 -1.23 -8.34 0.52
C ALA A 181 -0.54 -6.98 0.66
N VAL A 182 -0.94 -6.07 -0.19
CA VAL A 182 -0.57 -4.67 -0.26
C VAL A 182 -1.93 -3.91 -0.22
N GLU A 183 -1.88 -2.62 0.03
CA GLU A 183 -2.91 -1.66 0.46
C GLU A 183 -4.36 -1.68 -0.13
N GLN A 184 -5.37 -1.72 0.75
CA GLN A 184 -6.75 -1.29 0.49
C GLN A 184 -6.88 0.24 0.66
N GLN A 185 -7.49 0.96 -0.31
CA GLN A 185 -7.80 2.39 -0.16
C GLN A 185 -9.26 2.65 0.23
N ASN A 186 -9.47 3.65 1.10
CA ASN A 186 -10.80 4.08 1.53
C ASN A 186 -11.16 5.42 0.89
N PHE A 187 -12.15 5.43 0.00
CA PHE A 187 -12.70 6.65 -0.59
C PHE A 187 -13.96 7.08 0.15
N THR A 188 -14.01 8.32 0.63
CA THR A 188 -15.21 8.91 1.23
C THR A 188 -15.59 10.20 0.53
N GLY A 189 -16.75 10.19 -0.13
CA GLY A 189 -17.38 11.34 -0.76
C GLY A 189 -18.11 12.25 0.23
N THR A 190 -18.89 13.15 -0.33
CA THR A 190 -19.61 14.22 0.39
C THR A 190 -21.12 14.08 0.19
N ASN A 191 -21.92 15.02 0.71
CA ASN A 191 -23.36 15.05 0.46
C ASN A 191 -23.73 15.75 -0.87
N GLY A 192 -22.81 15.83 -1.81
CA GLY A 192 -23.04 16.42 -3.13
C GLY A 192 -22.40 15.56 -4.21
N ASN A 193 -22.75 15.82 -5.46
CA ASN A 193 -22.36 14.99 -6.60
C ASN A 193 -20.83 14.80 -6.69
N ASN A 194 -20.38 13.56 -6.58
CA ASN A 194 -18.99 13.18 -6.62
C ASN A 194 -18.66 12.35 -7.88
N THR A 195 -17.44 12.52 -8.38
CA THR A 195 -16.81 11.59 -9.32
C THR A 195 -15.66 10.97 -8.57
N ILE A 196 -15.80 9.68 -8.25
CA ILE A 196 -14.80 8.90 -7.54
C ILE A 196 -14.26 7.92 -8.56
N ILE A 197 -12.94 7.94 -8.72
CA ILE A 197 -12.22 6.94 -9.50
C ILE A 197 -11.37 6.22 -8.47
N GLY A 198 -11.73 4.97 -8.23
CA GLY A 198 -10.99 4.02 -7.41
C GLY A 198 -9.67 3.66 -8.05
N THR A 199 -8.93 2.83 -7.34
CA THR A 199 -7.63 2.32 -7.75
C THR A 199 -7.81 1.01 -8.51
N SER A 200 -6.71 0.33 -8.82
CA SER A 200 -6.73 -1.04 -9.35
C SER A 200 -6.73 -2.12 -8.26
N GLY A 201 -6.93 -1.75 -6.98
CA GLY A 201 -7.00 -2.64 -5.82
C GLY A 201 -8.41 -2.80 -5.22
N ASP A 202 -8.54 -3.65 -4.20
CA ASP A 202 -9.81 -3.89 -3.49
C ASP A 202 -10.18 -2.66 -2.61
N ASP A 203 -10.82 -1.67 -3.21
CA ASP A 203 -11.19 -0.43 -2.54
C ASP A 203 -12.43 -0.57 -1.65
N THR A 204 -12.51 0.25 -0.60
CA THR A 204 -13.79 0.55 0.06
C THR A 204 -14.22 1.96 -0.31
N ILE A 205 -15.32 2.08 -1.04
CA ILE A 205 -15.80 3.34 -1.60
C ILE A 205 -17.14 3.69 -0.95
N ASN A 206 -17.22 4.82 -0.27
CA ASN A 206 -18.47 5.44 0.16
C ASN A 206 -18.66 6.74 -0.63
N ALA A 207 -19.63 6.77 -1.54
CA ALA A 207 -19.87 7.95 -2.38
C ALA A 207 -20.54 9.11 -1.62
N GLY A 208 -21.19 8.84 -0.49
CA GLY A 208 -21.99 9.81 0.23
C GLY A 208 -23.42 9.92 -0.33
N LEU A 209 -24.00 11.12 -0.24
CA LEU A 209 -25.33 11.43 -0.79
C LEU A 209 -25.15 12.29 -2.04
N GLY A 210 -26.00 12.14 -3.05
CA GLY A 210 -25.96 13.01 -4.23
C GLY A 210 -26.24 12.25 -5.52
N SER A 211 -25.73 12.77 -6.63
CA SER A 211 -25.68 12.02 -7.89
C SER A 211 -24.23 11.76 -8.25
N ASP A 212 -23.80 10.54 -7.95
CA ASP A 212 -22.40 10.14 -7.96
C ASP A 212 -22.08 9.20 -9.12
N SER A 213 -20.83 9.29 -9.56
CA SER A 213 -20.21 8.37 -10.50
C SER A 213 -19.00 7.76 -9.80
N VAL A 214 -19.00 6.44 -9.66
CA VAL A 214 -17.91 5.67 -9.08
C VAL A 214 -17.37 4.78 -10.19
N ASP A 215 -16.13 4.96 -10.57
CA ASP A 215 -15.39 3.91 -11.26
C ASP A 215 -14.62 3.15 -10.17
N GLY A 216 -14.99 1.91 -9.89
CA GLY A 216 -14.27 1.10 -8.90
C GLY A 216 -12.87 0.69 -9.35
N GLY A 217 -12.56 0.89 -10.64
CA GLY A 217 -11.33 0.42 -11.25
C GLY A 217 -11.32 -1.10 -11.38
N ALA A 218 -10.17 -1.71 -11.14
CA ALA A 218 -10.02 -3.16 -11.14
C ALA A 218 -9.90 -3.67 -9.70
N GLY A 219 -10.33 -4.91 -9.43
CA GLY A 219 -10.30 -5.46 -8.07
C GLY A 219 -11.65 -6.07 -7.67
N ASN A 220 -11.81 -6.34 -6.37
CA ASN A 220 -13.11 -6.57 -5.73
C ASN A 220 -13.43 -5.42 -4.76
N GLU A 221 -14.22 -4.46 -5.23
CA GLU A 221 -14.54 -3.28 -4.45
C GLU A 221 -15.72 -3.51 -3.48
N LEU A 222 -15.64 -2.87 -2.32
CA LEU A 222 -16.76 -2.65 -1.40
C LEU A 222 -17.35 -1.26 -1.64
N LEU A 223 -18.42 -1.19 -2.43
CA LEU A 223 -19.22 0.03 -2.56
C LEU A 223 -20.25 0.14 -1.42
N ILE A 224 -20.11 1.15 -0.58
CA ILE A 224 -21.03 1.53 0.49
C ILE A 224 -21.99 2.59 -0.04
N VAL A 225 -23.28 2.28 0.00
CA VAL A 225 -24.36 3.17 -0.41
C VAL A 225 -25.21 3.58 0.79
N ASP A 226 -25.52 4.87 0.92
CA ASP A 226 -26.40 5.40 1.97
C ASP A 226 -27.82 5.60 1.44
N TYR A 227 -28.79 4.95 2.08
CA TYR A 227 -30.22 5.08 1.77
C TYR A 227 -31.01 5.85 2.83
N SER A 228 -30.32 6.48 3.78
CA SER A 228 -30.93 7.28 4.84
C SER A 228 -31.74 8.46 4.31
N SER A 229 -31.49 8.86 3.06
CA SER A 229 -32.25 9.87 2.32
C SER A 229 -33.63 9.40 1.83
N ASN A 230 -33.96 8.10 1.87
CA ASN A 230 -35.23 7.60 1.36
C ASN A 230 -36.45 8.08 2.19
N THR A 231 -37.31 8.90 1.58
CA THR A 231 -38.54 9.41 2.24
C THR A 231 -39.82 8.83 1.66
N TYR A 232 -39.75 7.78 0.83
CA TYR A 232 -40.92 7.27 0.13
C TYR A 232 -41.87 6.53 1.09
N THR A 233 -43.16 6.89 1.06
CA THR A 233 -44.21 6.36 1.96
C THR A 233 -45.27 5.52 1.26
N GLY A 234 -45.11 5.23 -0.04
CA GLY A 234 -46.06 4.45 -0.85
C GLY A 234 -45.86 2.92 -0.77
N THR A 235 -46.53 2.17 -1.65
CA THR A 235 -46.51 0.68 -1.66
C THR A 235 -45.28 0.06 -2.34
N SER A 236 -44.30 0.87 -2.75
CA SER A 236 -43.04 0.46 -3.39
C SER A 236 -41.88 0.89 -2.49
N SER A 237 -40.71 0.25 -2.59
CA SER A 237 -39.63 0.44 -1.60
C SER A 237 -38.94 1.81 -1.61
N GLY A 238 -39.20 2.68 -2.61
CA GLY A 238 -38.46 3.95 -2.77
C GLY A 238 -36.98 3.79 -3.13
N ILE A 239 -36.53 2.54 -3.30
CA ILE A 239 -35.15 2.14 -3.59
C ILE A 239 -35.19 1.28 -4.86
N SER A 240 -34.23 1.48 -5.75
CA SER A 240 -34.05 0.71 -6.96
C SER A 240 -32.57 0.46 -7.21
N SER A 241 -32.25 -0.72 -7.73
CA SER A 241 -30.90 -1.06 -8.16
C SER A 241 -30.93 -1.89 -9.44
N SER A 242 -29.87 -1.78 -10.21
CA SER A 242 -29.62 -2.63 -11.37
C SER A 242 -28.13 -2.91 -11.45
N VAL A 243 -27.77 -4.19 -11.65
CA VAL A 243 -26.39 -4.61 -11.81
C VAL A 243 -26.35 -5.58 -12.99
N SER A 244 -25.43 -5.34 -13.91
CA SER A 244 -25.24 -6.16 -15.10
C SER A 244 -23.76 -6.33 -15.40
N SER A 245 -23.37 -7.47 -15.95
CA SER A 245 -21.99 -7.66 -16.38
C SER A 245 -21.67 -6.71 -17.53
N ASN A 246 -20.49 -6.09 -17.48
CA ASN A 246 -20.03 -5.17 -18.52
C ASN A 246 -19.33 -5.87 -19.71
N GLY A 247 -19.19 -7.20 -19.67
CA GLY A 247 -18.55 -8.00 -20.72
C GLY A 247 -17.02 -7.97 -20.71
N ALA A 248 -16.40 -7.26 -19.77
CA ALA A 248 -14.95 -7.16 -19.59
C ALA A 248 -14.47 -7.76 -18.25
N GLY A 249 -15.31 -8.58 -17.61
CA GLY A 249 -15.00 -9.21 -16.32
C GLY A 249 -15.48 -8.43 -15.09
N GLY A 250 -16.12 -7.27 -15.28
CA GLY A 250 -16.70 -6.45 -14.20
C GLY A 250 -18.22 -6.28 -14.31
N PHE A 251 -18.75 -5.37 -13.52
CA PHE A 251 -20.17 -5.01 -13.46
C PHE A 251 -20.37 -3.51 -13.62
N ASN A 252 -21.39 -3.14 -14.39
CA ASN A 252 -21.91 -1.78 -14.39
C ASN A 252 -23.33 -1.81 -13.82
N GLY A 253 -23.72 -0.73 -13.17
CA GLY A 253 -24.99 -0.65 -12.49
C GLY A 253 -25.28 0.70 -11.88
N TYR A 254 -26.38 0.72 -11.16
CA TYR A 254 -26.72 1.85 -10.32
C TYR A 254 -27.44 1.39 -9.05
N TYR A 255 -27.29 2.21 -8.02
CA TYR A 255 -28.12 2.21 -6.82
C TYR A 255 -28.82 3.56 -6.73
N GLN A 256 -30.10 3.58 -6.38
CA GLN A 256 -30.82 4.84 -6.16
C GLN A 256 -31.88 4.75 -5.07
N ALA A 257 -32.08 5.87 -4.35
CA ALA A 257 -33.14 6.06 -3.37
C ALA A 257 -33.87 7.40 -3.56
N TYR A 258 -35.19 7.40 -3.38
CA TYR A 258 -36.03 8.59 -3.55
C TYR A 258 -36.05 9.47 -2.30
N ASN A 259 -35.63 10.72 -2.42
CA ASN A 259 -35.51 11.63 -1.28
C ASN A 259 -36.67 12.64 -1.11
N GLY A 260 -37.80 12.41 -1.79
CA GLY A 260 -38.96 13.29 -1.71
C GLY A 260 -39.06 14.32 -2.82
N SER A 261 -37.95 14.62 -3.50
CA SER A 261 -37.89 15.60 -4.60
C SER A 261 -37.03 15.18 -5.79
N SER A 262 -36.03 14.34 -5.56
CA SER A 262 -35.13 13.76 -6.54
C SER A 262 -34.72 12.33 -6.11
N TYR A 263 -33.73 11.78 -6.80
CA TYR A 263 -33.07 10.55 -6.39
C TYR A 263 -31.64 10.86 -5.94
N ASP A 264 -31.25 10.20 -4.86
CA ASP A 264 -29.87 9.94 -4.49
C ASP A 264 -29.40 8.74 -5.33
N THR A 265 -28.29 8.86 -6.06
CA THR A 265 -27.88 7.90 -7.08
C THR A 265 -26.38 7.67 -7.06
N VAL A 266 -25.96 6.41 -7.10
CA VAL A 266 -24.57 6.02 -7.39
C VAL A 266 -24.56 5.19 -8.67
N ASN A 267 -23.84 5.64 -9.68
CA ASN A 267 -23.59 4.91 -10.92
C ASN A 267 -22.18 4.32 -10.87
N PHE A 268 -22.01 3.08 -11.31
CA PHE A 268 -20.73 2.37 -11.36
C PHE A 268 -20.66 1.40 -12.55
#